data_AF-A0A2P2DHT3-F1
#
_entry.id   AF-A0A2P2DHT3-F1
#
_cell.length_a   1.000
_cell.length_b   1.000
_cell.length_c   1.000
_cell.angle_alpha   90.00
_cell.angle_beta   90.00
_cell.angle_gamma   90.00
#
_symmetry.space_group_name_H-M   'P 1'
#
loop_
_entity.id
_entity.type
_entity.pdbx_description
1 polymer ?
#
loop_
_entity_poly.entity_id
_entity_poly.type
_entity_poly.pdbx_seq_one_letter_code
_entity_poly.pdbx_strand_id
1 'polypeptide(L)'
;MNSKNHKRWEELLNDSDFESRIVRKIETKVQAQRKNRNLVVSFGLSFIILVSFTFHQWVIEPNEMISNMSYLVEELSSESIVSLSFD
;
A
#
# COMPACT_ATOMS: atom_id res chain seq x y z
N MET A 1 39.94 -22.57 -16.48
CA MET A 1 39.89 -23.69 -15.53
C MET A 1 39.08 -23.27 -14.32
N ASN A 2 37.87 -23.81 -14.15
CA ASN A 2 37.02 -23.55 -12.99
C ASN A 2 36.88 -24.87 -12.23
N SER A 3 37.79 -25.12 -11.28
CA SER A 3 37.69 -26.28 -10.39
C SER A 3 36.54 -26.03 -9.43
N LYS A 4 35.35 -26.53 -9.80
CA LYS A 4 34.29 -26.82 -8.83
C LYS A 4 34.84 -27.88 -7.88
N ASN A 5 35.56 -27.44 -6.85
CA ASN A 5 36.06 -28.29 -5.78
C ASN A 5 34.84 -28.84 -5.03
N HIS A 6 34.41 -30.03 -5.44
CA HIS A 6 33.43 -30.82 -4.74
C HIS A 6 34.09 -31.28 -3.44
N LYS A 7 33.99 -30.45 -2.39
CA LYS A 7 34.48 -30.82 -1.06
C LYS A 7 33.79 -32.12 -0.66
N ARG A 8 34.59 -33.07 -0.18
CA ARG A 8 34.13 -34.40 0.21
C ARG A 8 33.15 -34.25 1.38
N TRP A 9 32.04 -34.98 1.38
CA TRP A 9 30.99 -34.85 2.41
C TRP A 9 31.50 -35.01 3.85
N GLU A 10 32.55 -35.81 4.06
CA GLU A 10 33.23 -35.95 5.35
C GLU A 10 33.91 -34.66 5.81
N GLU A 11 34.54 -33.90 4.91
CA GLU A 11 35.17 -32.63 5.24
C GLU A 11 34.15 -31.55 5.60
N LEU A 12 32.94 -31.63 5.01
CA LEU A 12 31.84 -30.72 5.30
C LEU A 12 31.15 -31.04 6.64
N LEU A 13 31.10 -32.32 7.04
CA LEU A 13 30.57 -32.73 8.33
C LEU A 13 31.56 -32.51 9.48
N ASN A 14 32.85 -32.49 9.18
CA ASN A 14 33.91 -32.15 10.15
C ASN A 14 34.10 -30.63 10.32
N ASP A 15 33.46 -29.82 9.49
CA ASP A 15 33.47 -28.36 9.56
C ASP A 15 32.38 -27.91 10.55
N SER A 16 32.80 -27.44 11.73
CA SER A 16 31.90 -26.96 12.80
C SER A 16 30.99 -25.80 12.37
N ASP A 17 31.38 -25.07 11.32
CA ASP A 17 30.64 -23.92 10.79
C ASP A 17 29.74 -24.28 9.60
N PHE A 18 29.67 -25.56 9.22
CA PHE A 18 28.86 -25.97 8.08
C PHE A 18 27.37 -25.67 8.28
N GLU A 19 26.82 -26.05 9.44
CA GLU A 19 25.41 -25.80 9.77
C GLU A 19 25.12 -24.30 9.87
N SER A 20 26.00 -23.53 10.52
CA SER A 20 25.83 -22.09 10.69
C SER A 20 25.80 -21.36 9.35
N ARG A 21 26.63 -21.78 8.38
CA ARG A 21 26.62 -21.26 7.00
C ARG A 21 25.33 -21.59 6.25
N ILE A 22 24.77 -22.78 6.43
CA ILE A 22 23.50 -23.16 5.81
C ILE A 22 22.36 -22.34 6.41
N VAL A 23 22.28 -22.28 7.73
CA VAL A 23 21.25 -21.52 8.46
C VAL A 23 21.30 -20.06 8.04
N ARG A 24 22.47 -19.43 8.08
CA ARG A 24 22.64 -18.02 7.66
C ARG A 24 22.24 -17.80 6.21
N LYS A 25 22.54 -18.74 5.30
CA LYS A 25 22.19 -18.61 3.87
C LYS A 25 20.69 -18.80 3.63
N ILE A 26 20.03 -19.66 4.38
CA ILE A 26 18.58 -19.84 4.32
C ILE A 26 17.88 -18.63 4.93
N GLU A 27 18.31 -18.20 6.11
CA GLU A 27 17.72 -17.08 6.82
C GLU A 27 17.80 -15.77 6.03
N THR A 28 18.97 -15.48 5.45
CA THR A 28 19.14 -14.30 4.57
C THR A 28 18.23 -14.35 3.35
N LYS A 29 18.04 -15.52 2.72
CA LYS A 29 17.11 -15.71 1.60
C LYS A 29 15.66 -15.51 2.01
N VAL A 30 15.25 -16.08 3.14
CA VAL A 30 13.88 -15.96 3.66
C VAL A 30 13.59 -14.51 4.06
N GLN A 31 14.53 -13.83 4.71
CA GLN A 31 14.40 -12.41 5.05
C GLN A 31 14.30 -11.52 3.80
N ALA A 32 15.12 -11.78 2.78
CA ALA A 32 15.05 -11.06 1.51
C ALA A 32 13.69 -11.26 0.81
N GLN A 33 13.20 -12.50 0.74
CA GLN A 33 11.87 -12.80 0.18
C GLN A 33 10.74 -12.14 0.99
N ARG A 34 10.84 -12.14 2.32
CA ARG A 34 9.83 -11.51 3.19
C ARG A 34 9.79 -10.00 3.01
N LYS A 35 10.95 -9.34 2.91
CA LYS A 35 11.04 -7.90 2.63
C LYS A 35 10.47 -7.56 1.27
N ASN A 36 10.84 -8.31 0.23
CA ASN A 36 10.33 -8.09 -1.13
C ASN A 36 8.82 -8.30 -1.21
N ARG A 37 8.29 -9.33 -0.54
CA ARG A 37 6.84 -9.57 -0.48
C ARG A 37 6.10 -8.43 0.21
N ASN A 38 6.61 -7.96 1.34
CA ASN A 38 5.99 -6.84 2.06
C ASN A 38 5.99 -5.56 1.23
N LEU A 39 7.08 -5.29 0.48
CA LEU A 39 7.13 -4.13 -0.43
C LEU A 39 6.11 -4.25 -1.56
N VAL A 40 6.01 -5.42 -2.21
CA VAL A 40 5.05 -5.65 -3.30
C VAL A 40 3.61 -5.53 -2.80
N VAL A 41 3.29 -6.11 -1.63
CA VAL A 41 1.95 -6.03 -1.04
C VAL A 41 1.62 -4.59 -0.65
N SER A 42 2.56 -3.89 0.01
CA SER A 42 2.38 -2.49 0.39
C SER A 42 2.15 -1.59 -0.82
N PHE A 43 2.98 -1.73 -1.85
CA PHE A 43 2.85 -0.95 -3.08
C PHE A 43 1.55 -1.26 -3.81
N GLY A 44 1.17 -2.53 -3.92
CA GLY A 44 -0.09 -2.95 -4.53
C GLY A 44 -1.30 -2.38 -3.79
N LEU A 45 -1.28 -2.41 -2.45
CA LEU A 45 -2.36 -1.84 -1.62
C LEU A 45 -2.46 -0.32 -1.83
N SER A 46 -1.34 0.40 -1.78
CA SER A 46 -1.31 1.85 -2.01
C SER A 46 -1.80 2.21 -3.41
N PHE A 47 -1.42 1.44 -4.42
CA PHE A 47 -1.88 1.65 -5.80
C PHE A 47 -3.40 1.48 -5.92
N ILE A 48 -3.97 0.42 -5.33
CA ILE A 48 -5.41 0.18 -5.34
C ILE A 48 -6.17 1.31 -4.65
N ILE A 49 -5.67 1.79 -3.49
CA ILE A 49 -6.27 2.91 -2.75
C ILE A 49 -6.27 4.17 -3.60
N LEU A 50 -5.14 4.49 -4.24
CA LEU A 50 -5.00 5.69 -5.07
C LEU A 50 -5.93 5.65 -6.27
N VAL A 51 -5.99 4.52 -6.98
CA VAL A 51 -6.91 4.32 -8.11
C VAL A 51 -8.35 4.44 -7.64
N SER A 52 -8.73 3.79 -6.54
CA SER A 52 -10.10 3.87 -6.03
C SER A 52 -10.50 5.29 -5.66
N PHE A 53 -9.59 6.04 -5.04
CA PHE A 53 -9.84 7.44 -4.67
C PHE A 53 -10.00 8.34 -5.89
N THR A 54 -9.13 8.21 -6.89
CA THR A 54 -9.23 9.03 -8.12
C THR A 54 -10.49 8.71 -8.91
N PHE A 55 -10.85 7.44 -9.06
CA PHE A 55 -12.11 7.06 -9.71
C PHE A 55 -13.33 7.54 -8.92
N HIS A 56 -13.31 7.49 -7.58
CA HIS A 56 -14.43 7.98 -6.78
C HIS A 56 -14.65 9.49 -6.94
N GLN A 57 -13.58 10.28 -6.96
CA GLN A 57 -13.64 11.72 -7.23
C GLN A 57 -14.06 12.04 -8.67
N TRP A 58 -13.89 11.11 -9.60
CA TRP A 58 -14.32 11.27 -10.99
C TRP A 58 -15.78 10.86 -11.20
N VAL A 59 -16.27 9.87 -10.45
CA VAL A 59 -17.65 9.36 -10.52
C VAL A 59 -18.63 10.27 -9.77
N ILE A 60 -18.21 10.90 -8.67
CA ILE A 60 -18.97 12.02 -8.09
C ILE A 60 -18.56 13.26 -8.85
N GLU A 61 -19.37 13.65 -9.83
CA GLU A 61 -19.15 14.88 -10.57
C GLU A 61 -19.28 16.07 -9.57
N PRO A 62 -18.21 16.86 -9.33
CA PRO A 62 -18.24 17.92 -8.32
C PRO A 62 -19.33 18.97 -8.60
N ASN A 63 -19.81 19.04 -9.84
CA ASN A 63 -20.87 19.93 -10.27
C ASN A 63 -22.23 19.62 -9.61
N GLU A 64 -22.57 18.33 -9.41
CA GLU A 64 -23.83 17.94 -8.77
C GLU A 64 -23.82 18.27 -7.27
N MET A 65 -22.67 18.10 -6.61
CA MET A 65 -22.55 18.41 -5.18
C MET A 65 -22.62 19.93 -4.93
N ILE A 66 -21.95 20.73 -5.78
CA ILE A 66 -21.97 22.19 -5.71
C ILE A 66 -23.36 22.74 -6.03
N SER A 67 -24.07 22.21 -7.04
CA SER A 67 -25.42 22.67 -7.34
C SER A 67 -26.38 22.38 -6.19
N ASN A 68 -26.32 21.18 -5.62
CA ASN A 68 -27.19 20.80 -4.50
C ASN A 68 -26.90 21.62 -3.24
N MET A 69 -25.61 21.94 -2.97
CA MET A 69 -25.26 22.86 -1.89
C MET A 69 -25.74 24.29 -2.15
N SER A 70 -25.67 24.77 -3.40
CA SER A 70 -26.19 26.09 -3.78
C SER A 70 -27.69 26.19 -3.51
N TYR A 71 -28.47 25.16 -3.86
CA TYR A 71 -29.91 25.10 -3.57
C TYR A 71 -30.21 25.16 -2.07
N LEU A 72 -29.50 24.37 -1.26
CA LEU A 72 -29.71 24.36 0.19
C LEU A 72 -29.33 25.69 0.85
N VAL A 73 -28.28 26.36 0.37
CA VAL A 73 -27.86 27.68 0.86
C VAL A 73 -28.89 28.74 0.46
N GLU A 74 -29.40 28.68 -0.78
CA GLU A 74 -30.42 29.61 -1.27
C GLU A 74 -31.74 29.45 -0.50
N GLU A 75 -32.15 28.23 -0.20
CA GLU A 75 -33.35 27.94 0.61
C GLU A 75 -33.20 28.47 2.06
N LEU A 76 -32.11 28.15 2.74
CA LEU A 76 -31.84 28.62 4.11
C LEU A 76 -31.70 30.15 4.20
N SER A 77 -31.08 30.76 3.20
CA SER A 77 -30.95 32.23 3.14
C SER A 77 -32.30 32.90 2.84
N SER A 78 -33.16 32.27 2.03
CA SER A 78 -34.50 32.78 1.72
C SER A 78 -35.43 32.69 2.93
N GLU A 79 -35.42 31.58 3.67
CA GLU A 79 -36.14 31.48 4.95
C GLU A 79 -35.63 32.51 5.98
N SER A 80 -34.31 32.72 6.04
CA SER A 80 -33.71 33.75 6.89
C SER A 80 -34.17 35.17 6.51
N ILE A 81 -34.25 35.50 5.22
CA ILE A 81 -34.69 36.83 4.75
C ILE A 81 -36.19 37.04 5.01
N VAL A 82 -37.02 36.02 4.83
CA VAL A 82 -38.46 36.11 5.13
C VAL A 82 -38.69 36.32 6.63
N SER A 83 -37.91 35.67 7.51
CA SER A 83 -38.01 35.87 8.96
C SER A 83 -37.53 37.25 9.45
N LEU A 84 -36.65 37.93 8.70
CA LEU A 84 -36.16 39.27 9.02
C LEU A 84 -37.09 40.41 8.54
N SER A 85 -38.02 40.11 7.64
CA SER A 85 -38.96 41.10 7.07
C SER A 85 -40.22 41.34 7.91
N PHE A 86 -40.38 40.61 9.02
CA PHE A 86 -41.52 40.71 9.94
C PHE A 86 -41.21 41.43 11.27
N ASP A 87 -40.07 42.13 11.37
CA ASP A 87 -39.73 43.02 12.49
C ASP A 87 -39.83 44.50 12.07
#